data_AF-A0A4Y2ESN4-F1
#
_entry.id   AF-A0A4Y2ESN4-F1
#
_cell.length_a   1.000
_cell.length_b   1.000
_cell.length_c   1.000
_cell.angle_alpha   90.00
_cell.angle_beta   90.00
_cell.angle_gamma   90.00
#
_symmetry.space_group_name_H-M   'P 1'
#
loop_
_entity.id
_entity.type
_entity.pdbx_description
1 polymer ?
#
loop_
_entity_poly.entity_id
_entity_poly.type
_entity_poly.pdbx_seq_one_letter_code
_entity_poly.pdbx_strand_id
1 'polypeptide(L)'
;MLLNSLLISFHLVDGSLELLLSQYVRSDDHLEEIRELLDLGVNPNYETISGSTPLQAAAMSQKINIKAVQELIRRGAEVDLNDHFSYTALHYAVIKHSKV
;
A
#
# COMPACT_ATOMS: atom_id res chain seq x y z
N MET A 1 -24.43 2.95 3.62
CA MET A 1 -23.76 1.64 3.51
C MET A 1 -23.98 0.91 2.18
N LEU A 2 -24.42 1.57 1.10
CA LEU A 2 -24.58 0.93 -0.23
C LEU A 2 -23.92 1.71 -1.39
N LEU A 3 -23.14 2.76 -1.11
CA LEU A 3 -22.48 3.56 -2.16
C LEU A 3 -21.14 2.97 -2.65
N ASN A 4 -20.44 2.16 -1.85
CA ASN A 4 -19.10 1.64 -2.22
C ASN A 4 -19.14 0.41 -3.15
N SER A 5 -20.25 -0.32 -3.19
CA SER A 5 -20.32 -1.54 -4.02
C SER A 5 -20.37 -1.24 -5.53
N LEU A 6 -20.79 -0.03 -5.92
CA LEU A 6 -20.90 0.36 -7.33
C LEU A 6 -19.60 0.96 -7.89
N LEU A 7 -18.85 1.72 -7.08
CA LEU A 7 -17.55 2.29 -7.47
C LEU A 7 -16.48 1.22 -7.70
N ILE A 8 -16.52 0.14 -6.91
CA ILE A 8 -15.59 -0.99 -7.02
C ILE A 8 -15.92 -1.87 -8.25
N SER A 9 -17.20 -1.97 -8.63
CA SER A 9 -17.64 -2.75 -9.81
C SER A 9 -17.23 -2.17 -11.17
N PHE A 10 -16.78 -0.92 -11.24
CA PHE A 10 -16.45 -0.27 -12.53
C PHE A 10 -14.99 -0.49 -12.97
N HIS A 11 -14.13 -1.06 -12.13
CA HIS A 11 -12.71 -1.29 -12.46
C HIS A 11 -12.32 -2.77 -12.31
N LEU A 12 -13.07 -3.65 -12.97
CA LEU A 12 -12.70 -5.07 -13.17
C LEU A 12 -11.61 -5.20 -14.25
N VAL A 13 -10.46 -4.57 -14.02
CA VAL A 13 -9.22 -4.86 -14.73
C VAL A 13 -8.26 -5.41 -13.68
N ASP A 14 -7.81 -6.65 -13.90
CA ASP A 14 -6.84 -7.37 -13.09
C ASP A 14 -5.66 -6.45 -12.72
N GLY A 15 -5.43 -6.17 -11.43
CA GLY A 15 -4.42 -5.22 -10.94
C GLY A 15 -4.92 -3.83 -10.49
N SER A 16 -6.20 -3.50 -10.66
CA SER A 16 -6.76 -2.19 -10.26
C SER A 16 -6.83 -2.00 -8.74
N LEU A 17 -7.20 -3.04 -8.00
CA LEU A 17 -7.38 -2.98 -6.54
C LEU A 17 -6.04 -2.94 -5.82
N GLU A 18 -5.07 -3.70 -6.31
CA GLU A 18 -3.67 -3.65 -5.92
C GLU A 18 -3.16 -2.21 -6.05
N LEU A 19 -3.27 -1.62 -7.24
CA LEU A 19 -2.80 -0.27 -7.48
C LEU A 19 -3.50 0.79 -6.60
N LEU A 20 -4.82 0.63 -6.35
CA LEU A 20 -5.56 1.48 -5.42
C LEU A 20 -5.01 1.38 -4.00
N LEU A 21 -4.69 0.18 -3.53
CA LEU A 21 -4.07 -0.01 -2.22
C LEU A 21 -2.76 0.80 -2.10
N SER A 22 -1.87 0.71 -3.10
CA SER A 22 -0.63 1.51 -3.10
C SER A 22 -0.85 3.02 -3.17
N GLN A 23 -1.96 3.50 -3.75
CA GLN A 23 -2.29 4.93 -3.75
C GLN A 23 -2.84 5.36 -2.39
N TYR A 24 -3.75 4.59 -1.81
CA TYR A 24 -4.41 4.92 -0.55
C TYR A 24 -3.46 4.91 0.63
N VAL A 25 -2.50 3.98 0.69
CA VAL A 25 -1.49 3.92 1.78
C VAL A 25 -0.58 5.15 1.84
N ARG A 26 -0.57 5.99 0.79
CA ARG A 26 0.22 7.22 0.71
C ARG A 26 -0.48 8.45 1.29
N SER A 27 -1.76 8.33 1.64
CA SER A 27 -2.59 9.39 2.20
C SER A 27 -3.05 9.01 3.61
N ASP A 28 -3.26 10.00 4.48
CA ASP A 28 -3.70 9.79 5.86
C ASP A 28 -5.20 9.43 5.98
N ASP A 29 -5.99 9.73 4.94
CA ASP A 29 -7.46 9.74 5.02
C ASP A 29 -8.15 8.44 4.56
N HIS A 30 -7.41 7.48 4.00
CA HIS A 30 -7.99 6.28 3.35
C HIS A 30 -7.88 4.99 4.17
N LEU A 31 -7.89 5.08 5.50
CA LEU A 31 -7.68 3.89 6.35
C LEU A 31 -8.79 2.85 6.19
N GLU A 32 -10.04 3.27 6.04
CA GLU A 32 -11.15 2.32 5.91
C GLU A 32 -11.16 1.68 4.52
N GLU A 33 -10.81 2.42 3.47
CA GLU A 33 -10.68 1.90 2.11
C GLU A 33 -9.51 0.91 2.01
N ILE A 34 -8.39 1.16 2.71
CA ILE A 34 -7.29 0.20 2.83
C ILE A 34 -7.79 -1.12 3.45
N ARG A 35 -8.59 -1.04 4.52
CA ARG A 35 -9.16 -2.24 5.17
C ARG A 35 -10.13 -2.97 4.26
N GLU A 36 -11.02 -2.24 3.59
CA GLU A 36 -11.97 -2.81 2.63
C GLU A 36 -11.23 -3.57 1.50
N LEU A 37 -10.20 -2.97 0.92
CA LEU A 37 -9.37 -3.62 -0.11
C LEU A 37 -8.69 -4.88 0.41
N LEU A 38 -8.10 -4.84 1.61
CA LEU A 38 -7.46 -6.00 2.21
C LEU A 38 -8.48 -7.08 2.58
N ASP A 39 -9.70 -6.72 2.97
CA ASP A 39 -10.80 -7.65 3.25
C ASP A 39 -11.38 -8.30 2.00
N LEU A 40 -11.27 -7.65 0.84
CA LEU A 40 -11.56 -8.23 -0.47
C LEU A 40 -10.49 -9.25 -0.92
N GLY A 41 -9.43 -9.45 -0.14
CA GLY A 41 -8.38 -10.44 -0.40
C GLY A 41 -7.25 -9.92 -1.28
N VAL A 42 -7.13 -8.60 -1.46
CA VAL A 42 -5.95 -8.00 -2.12
C VAL A 42 -4.70 -8.45 -1.36
N ASN A 43 -3.73 -9.00 -2.09
CA ASN A 43 -2.48 -9.46 -1.51
C ASN A 43 -1.69 -8.26 -0.95
N PRO A 44 -1.41 -8.16 0.36
CA PRO A 44 -0.63 -7.04 0.93
C PRO A 44 0.83 -7.02 0.46
N ASN A 45 1.31 -8.13 -0.12
CA ASN A 45 2.65 -8.30 -0.68
C ASN A 45 2.66 -8.29 -2.21
N TYR A 46 1.59 -7.83 -2.87
CA TYR A 46 1.63 -7.73 -4.32
C TYR A 46 2.77 -6.78 -4.74
N GLU A 47 3.37 -7.06 -5.89
CA GLU A 47 4.44 -6.26 -6.45
C GLU A 47 3.94 -5.53 -7.70
N THR A 48 4.28 -4.24 -7.81
CA THR A 48 4.11 -3.51 -9.08
C THR A 48 5.10 -4.02 -10.13
N ILE A 49 5.01 -3.51 -11.36
CA ILE A 49 5.97 -3.81 -12.44
C ILE A 49 7.43 -3.53 -12.03
N SER A 50 7.66 -2.63 -11.07
CA SER A 50 9.01 -2.34 -10.55
C SER A 50 9.42 -3.19 -9.35
N GLY A 51 8.63 -4.18 -8.96
CA GLY A 51 8.82 -4.95 -7.72
C GLY A 51 8.36 -4.20 -6.46
N SER A 52 7.61 -3.09 -6.60
CA SER A 52 7.28 -2.27 -5.43
C SER A 52 6.10 -2.82 -4.66
N THR A 53 6.23 -2.97 -3.35
CA THR A 53 5.15 -3.43 -2.45
C THR A 53 4.37 -2.25 -1.85
N PRO A 54 3.12 -2.47 -1.38
CA PRO A 54 2.36 -1.46 -0.64
C PRO A 54 3.12 -0.83 0.53
N LEU A 55 3.93 -1.63 1.23
CA LEU A 55 4.71 -1.15 2.37
C LEU A 55 5.83 -0.20 1.93
N GLN A 56 6.49 -0.48 0.81
CA GLN A 56 7.46 0.44 0.21
C GLN A 56 6.77 1.70 -0.31
N ALA A 57 5.60 1.60 -0.94
CA ALA A 57 4.82 2.75 -1.39
C ALA A 57 4.43 3.68 -0.23
N ALA A 58 4.05 3.13 0.92
CA ALA A 58 3.78 3.88 2.15
C ALA A 58 5.05 4.61 2.65
N ALA A 59 6.19 3.93 2.68
CA ALA A 59 7.48 4.51 3.09
C ALA A 59 8.02 5.60 2.11
N MET A 60 7.59 5.58 0.85
CA MET A 60 7.93 6.60 -0.16
C MET A 60 7.07 7.87 -0.09
N SER A 61 6.12 7.95 0.85
CA SER A 61 5.21 9.08 0.99
C SER A 61 5.90 10.28 1.62
N GLN A 62 5.42 11.51 1.38
CA GLN A 62 6.00 12.70 2.01
C GLN A 62 5.86 12.67 3.54
N LYS A 63 4.77 12.07 4.03
CA LYS A 63 4.52 11.77 5.43
C LYS A 63 4.12 10.30 5.52
N ILE A 64 4.72 9.56 6.45
CA ILE A 64 4.38 8.16 6.64
C ILE A 64 3.04 8.08 7.37
N ASN A 65 2.02 7.52 6.72
CA ASN A 65 0.78 7.15 7.38
C ASN A 65 1.02 5.91 8.25
N ILE A 66 1.30 6.12 9.53
CA ILE A 66 1.59 5.05 10.49
C ILE A 66 0.43 4.06 10.63
N LYS A 67 -0.82 4.52 10.52
CA LYS A 67 -1.99 3.63 10.63
C LYS A 67 -2.08 2.68 9.44
N ALA A 68 -1.83 3.18 8.22
CA ALA A 68 -1.78 2.35 7.03
C ALA A 68 -0.65 1.31 7.11
N VAL A 69 0.55 1.70 7.55
CA VAL A 69 1.69 0.80 7.76
C VAL A 69 1.34 -0.31 8.76
N GLN A 70 0.75 0.05 9.90
CA GLN A 70 0.33 -0.91 10.92
C GLN A 70 -0.73 -1.87 10.40
N GLU A 71 -1.70 -1.38 9.62
CA GLU A 71 -2.75 -2.20 9.04
C GLU A 71 -2.17 -3.19 8.02
N LEU A 72 -1.28 -2.75 7.12
CA LEU A 72 -0.60 -3.65 6.18
C LEU A 72 0.16 -4.77 6.91
N ILE A 73 0.95 -4.43 7.93
CA ILE A 73 1.69 -5.42 8.74
C ILE A 73 0.73 -6.38 9.45
N ARG A 74 -0.36 -5.86 10.04
CA ARG A 74 -1.40 -6.68 10.68
C ARG A 74 -2.01 -7.69 9.70
N ARG A 75 -2.09 -7.33 8.42
CA ARG A 75 -2.62 -8.15 7.34
C ARG A 75 -1.59 -9.06 6.68
N GLY A 76 -0.35 -9.10 7.20
CA GLY A 76 0.69 -10.02 6.75
C GLY A 76 1.66 -9.43 5.71
N ALA A 77 1.76 -8.10 5.62
CA ALA A 77 2.78 -7.48 4.79
C ALA A 77 4.19 -7.86 5.27
N GLU A 78 5.01 -8.39 4.36
CA GLU A 78 6.40 -8.75 4.60
C GLU A 78 7.28 -7.50 4.56
N VAL A 79 8.02 -7.26 5.65
CA VAL A 79 8.77 -6.02 5.85
C VAL A 79 10.12 -5.97 5.11
N ASP A 80 10.65 -7.14 4.79
CA ASP A 80 11.99 -7.31 4.22
C ASP A 80 12.01 -7.53 2.71
N LEU A 81 10.83 -7.50 2.05
CA LEU A 81 10.76 -7.55 0.59
C LEU A 81 11.48 -6.35 -0.03
N ASN A 82 12.29 -6.63 -1.04
CA ASN A 82 12.99 -5.62 -1.82
C ASN A 82 12.41 -5.54 -3.23
N ASP A 83 12.46 -4.34 -3.79
CA ASP A 83 12.08 -4.11 -5.18
C ASP A 83 13.22 -4.51 -6.15
N HIS A 84 13.02 -4.29 -7.45
CA HIS A 84 14.04 -4.57 -8.46
C HIS A 84 15.31 -3.70 -8.32
N PHE A 85 15.30 -2.67 -7.47
CA PHE A 85 16.46 -1.87 -7.10
C PHE A 85 17.13 -2.34 -5.80
N SER A 86 16.70 -3.49 -5.25
CA SER A 86 17.13 -4.04 -3.97
C SER A 86 16.81 -3.13 -2.77
N TYR A 87 15.81 -2.24 -2.88
CA TYR A 87 15.37 -1.40 -1.78
C TYR A 87 14.16 -1.99 -1.06
N THR A 88 14.24 -2.02 0.27
CA THR A 88 13.15 -2.39 1.17
C THR A 88 12.39 -1.15 1.63
N ALA A 89 11.27 -1.33 2.33
CA ALA A 89 10.52 -0.22 2.92
C ALA A 89 11.40 0.61 3.87
N LEU A 90 12.32 -0.03 4.60
CA LEU A 90 13.27 0.66 5.48
C LEU A 90 14.25 1.55 4.71
N HIS A 91 14.78 1.08 3.57
CA HIS A 91 15.66 1.89 2.73
C HIS A 91 14.95 3.17 2.28
N TYR A 92 13.71 3.07 1.81
CA TYR A 92 12.93 4.23 1.42
C TYR A 92 12.62 5.15 2.60
N ALA A 93 12.28 4.60 3.77
CA ALA A 93 12.01 5.40 4.96
C ALA A 93 13.23 6.25 5.36
N VAL A 94 14.43 5.67 5.32
CA VAL A 94 15.67 6.40 5.58
C VAL A 94 15.91 7.45 4.50
N ILE A 95 15.87 7.09 3.21
CA ILE A 95 16.16 8.01 2.10
C ILE A 95 15.19 9.20 2.07
N LYS A 96 13.91 8.99 2.38
CA LYS A 96 12.86 10.02 2.30
C LYS A 96 12.68 10.82 3.58
N HIS A 97 13.02 10.26 4.73
CA HIS A 97 12.77 10.89 6.03
C HIS A 97 14.03 11.09 6.88
N SER A 98 15.23 10.80 6.36
CA SER A 98 16.48 11.29 6.95
C SER A 98 16.53 12.81 6.79
N LYS A 99 16.11 13.53 7.82
CA LYS A 99 16.35 14.97 7.92
C LYS A 99 17.85 15.23 8.08
N VAL A 100 18.44 15.93 7.11
CA VAL A 100 19.44 16.97 7.37
C VAL A 100 18.74 18.26 7.78
#